data_AF-A0A521ZJ41-F1
#
_entry.id   AF-A0A521ZJ41-F1
#
_cell.length_a   1.000
_cell.length_b   1.000
_cell.length_c   1.000
_cell.angle_alpha   90.00
_cell.angle_beta   90.00
_cell.angle_gamma   90.00
#
_symmetry.space_group_name_H-M   'P 1'
#
loop_
_entity.id
_entity.type
_entity.pdbx_description
1 polymer ?
#
loop_
_entity_poly.entity_id
_entity_poly.type
_entity_poly.pdbx_seq_one_letter_code
_entity_poly.pdbx_strand_id
1 'polypeptide(L)'
;MSDTGWQWVGPKPEPPPDPGPEPKPANPKRWVVWLTVLLGFVVTIACLIQPLHLFHLRPETTIPEAAAAAAPDALAPAEPAAAPAPDESNSPGRELPRLRGEIVRLRAENEALQKRIADLEAAAAASREVANSVVNLQVRSFQLNVNAVNALTARPEGSTEYREFAAMEALRRTFSAAGVELNAPKSIYYNAATGKLMVRATERDLTLIEQTIVANGLQ
;
A
#
# COMPACT_ATOMS: atom_id res chain seq x y z
N MET A 1 -64.81 -31.58 52.23
CA MET A 1 -64.37 -30.55 51.27
C MET A 1 -63.31 -29.75 52.00
N SER A 2 -62.06 -30.07 51.74
CA SER A 2 -60.91 -29.51 52.48
C SER A 2 -60.11 -28.70 51.48
N ASP A 3 -60.10 -27.38 51.68
CA ASP A 3 -59.33 -26.41 50.90
C ASP A 3 -57.82 -26.65 51.08
N THR A 4 -57.16 -27.04 50.00
CA THR A 4 -55.70 -26.99 49.88
C THR A 4 -55.30 -25.69 49.21
N GLY A 5 -55.06 -24.68 50.05
CA GLY A 5 -54.48 -23.40 49.63
C GLY A 5 -53.02 -23.56 49.24
N TRP A 6 -52.72 -23.36 47.95
CA TRP A 6 -51.36 -23.26 47.45
C TRP A 6 -50.84 -21.84 47.68
N GLN A 7 -49.87 -21.67 48.59
CA GLN A 7 -49.14 -20.42 48.76
C GLN A 7 -48.04 -20.31 47.70
N TRP A 8 -48.12 -19.25 46.90
CA TRP A 8 -47.13 -18.90 45.88
C TRP A 8 -45.90 -18.30 46.58
N VAL A 9 -44.78 -19.01 46.55
CA VAL A 9 -43.48 -18.50 47.03
C VAL A 9 -42.77 -17.86 45.84
N GLY A 10 -42.78 -16.52 45.79
CA GLY A 10 -42.10 -15.77 44.75
C GLY A 10 -40.57 -15.95 44.79
N PRO A 11 -39.88 -15.74 43.66
CA PRO A 11 -38.43 -15.88 43.57
C PRO A 11 -37.73 -14.88 44.49
N LYS A 12 -36.77 -15.40 45.25
CA LYS A 12 -35.93 -14.64 46.18
C LYS A 12 -35.12 -13.60 45.39
N PRO A 13 -35.10 -12.31 45.79
CA PRO A 13 -34.35 -11.27 45.10
C PRO A 13 -32.85 -11.59 45.14
N GLU A 14 -32.19 -11.48 43.98
CA GLU A 14 -30.75 -11.68 43.87
C GLU A 14 -29.98 -10.55 44.57
N PRO A 15 -28.85 -10.87 45.23
CA PRO A 15 -27.99 -9.87 45.83
C PRO A 15 -27.34 -8.97 44.77
N PRO A 16 -27.06 -7.69 45.10
CA PRO A 16 -26.39 -6.78 44.17
C PRO A 16 -25.00 -7.31 43.79
N PRO A 17 -24.55 -7.07 42.54
CA PRO A 17 -23.24 -7.49 42.07
C PRO A 17 -22.12 -6.80 42.87
N ASP A 18 -21.13 -7.59 43.25
CA ASP A 18 -19.97 -7.17 44.02
C ASP A 18 -19.20 -6.05 43.28
N PRO A 19 -18.90 -4.89 43.90
CA PRO A 19 -18.07 -3.87 43.27
C PRO A 19 -16.71 -4.46 42.94
N GLY A 20 -16.45 -4.64 41.65
CA GLY A 20 -15.20 -5.20 41.15
C GLY A 20 -13.95 -4.48 41.66
N PRO A 21 -12.78 -5.15 41.62
CA PRO A 21 -11.55 -4.63 42.21
C PRO A 21 -11.19 -3.26 41.65
N GLU A 22 -10.88 -2.32 42.54
CA GLU A 22 -10.44 -0.97 42.18
C GLU A 22 -9.24 -1.02 41.22
N PRO A 23 -9.26 -0.25 40.11
CA PRO A 23 -8.18 -0.23 39.16
C PRO A 23 -6.90 0.32 39.81
N LYS A 24 -5.85 -0.50 39.86
CA LYS A 24 -4.53 -0.09 40.34
C LYS A 24 -4.03 1.15 39.55
N PRO A 25 -3.45 2.16 40.22
CA PRO A 25 -2.90 3.33 39.55
C PRO A 25 -1.79 2.92 38.58
N ALA A 26 -1.88 3.43 37.35
CA ALA A 26 -0.94 3.12 36.28
C ALA A 26 0.49 3.51 36.66
N ASN A 27 1.44 2.60 36.44
CA ASN A 27 2.85 2.80 36.78
C ASN A 27 3.47 3.88 35.86
N PRO A 28 3.89 5.05 36.40
CA PRO A 28 4.38 6.18 35.60
C PRO A 28 5.65 5.86 34.81
N LYS A 29 6.39 4.80 35.19
CA LYS A 29 7.62 4.40 34.50
C LYS A 29 7.37 3.81 33.11
N ARG A 30 6.18 3.25 32.84
CA ARG A 30 5.86 2.70 31.51
C ARG A 30 5.63 3.81 30.47
N TRP A 31 5.15 4.98 30.88
CA TRP A 31 4.91 6.12 29.98
C TRP A 31 6.20 6.70 29.40
N VAL A 32 7.26 6.77 30.20
CA VAL A 32 8.56 7.30 29.74
C VAL A 32 9.14 6.43 28.63
N VAL A 33 9.11 5.10 28.78
CA VAL A 33 9.66 4.17 27.78
C VAL A 33 8.92 4.26 26.44
N TRP A 34 7.58 4.35 26.47
CA TRP A 34 6.78 4.51 25.26
C TRP A 34 7.05 5.83 24.54
N LEU A 35 7.24 6.92 25.29
CA LEU A 35 7.56 8.22 24.72
C LEU A 35 8.92 8.23 24.01
N THR A 36 9.94 7.57 24.59
CA THR A 36 11.28 7.49 23.98
C THR A 36 11.28 6.67 22.69
N VAL A 37 10.52 5.56 22.67
CA VAL A 37 10.38 4.71 21.46
C VAL A 37 9.66 5.47 20.35
N LEU A 38 8.60 6.22 20.69
CA LEU A 38 7.82 6.99 19.73
C LEU A 38 8.64 8.14 19.11
N LEU A 39 9.43 8.86 19.92
CA LEU A 39 10.36 9.90 19.45
C LEU A 39 11.44 9.33 18.52
N GLY A 40 12.03 8.18 18.87
CA GLY A 40 13.02 7.51 18.00
C GLY A 40 12.43 7.08 16.66
N PHE A 41 11.18 6.61 16.64
CA PHE A 41 10.49 6.19 15.42
C PHE A 41 10.18 7.37 14.49
N VAL A 42 9.75 8.52 15.03
CA VAL A 42 9.47 9.73 14.25
C VAL A 42 10.74 10.27 13.58
N VAL A 43 11.88 10.30 14.28
CA VAL A 43 13.16 10.75 13.70
C VAL A 43 13.62 9.81 12.58
N THR A 44 13.45 8.50 12.76
CA THR A 44 13.83 7.50 11.75
C THR A 44 12.97 7.64 10.48
N ILE A 45 11.66 7.85 10.61
CA ILE A 45 10.75 8.10 9.48
C ILE A 45 11.13 9.41 8.77
N ALA A 46 11.43 10.48 9.50
CA ALA A 46 11.82 11.76 8.90
C ALA A 46 13.10 11.64 8.05
N CYS A 47 14.11 10.90 8.50
CA CYS A 47 15.32 10.65 7.71
C CYS A 47 15.08 9.77 6.47
N LEU A 48 14.13 8.83 6.51
CA LEU A 48 13.79 7.96 5.38
C LEU A 48 12.97 8.67 4.29
N ILE A 49 12.25 9.74 4.63
CA ILE A 49 11.42 10.51 3.67
C ILE A 49 12.23 11.62 2.96
N GLN A 50 13.36 12.06 3.54
CA GLN A 50 14.14 13.18 2.98
C GLN A 50 14.88 12.97 1.64
N PRO A 51 15.19 11.77 1.11
CA PRO A 51 15.91 11.68 -0.15
C PRO A 51 15.04 11.85 -1.41
N LEU A 52 13.70 11.95 -1.32
CA LEU A 52 12.84 12.08 -2.51
C LEU A 52 12.57 13.52 -2.97
N HIS A 53 12.92 14.55 -2.19
CA HIS A 53 12.66 15.95 -2.60
C HIS A 53 13.81 16.62 -3.37
N LEU A 54 14.92 15.92 -3.64
CA LEU A 54 16.08 16.52 -4.34
C LEU A 54 16.18 16.18 -5.84
N PHE A 55 15.12 15.64 -6.48
CA PHE A 55 15.19 15.20 -7.88
C PHE A 55 14.15 15.84 -8.84
N HIS A 56 13.57 16.98 -8.47
CA HIS A 56 12.74 17.80 -9.38
C HIS A 56 13.20 19.26 -9.42
N LEU A 57 14.39 19.49 -9.99
CA LEU A 57 14.71 20.75 -10.66
C LEU A 57 15.16 20.40 -12.08
N ARG A 58 14.17 20.09 -12.93
CA ARG A 58 14.36 20.12 -14.38
C ARG A 58 14.37 21.60 -14.74
N PRO A 59 15.49 22.16 -15.24
CA PRO A 59 15.49 23.56 -15.65
C PRO A 59 14.51 23.71 -16.80
N GLU A 60 13.46 24.50 -16.59
CA GLU A 60 12.69 25.06 -17.69
C GLU A 60 13.68 25.84 -18.56
N THR A 61 13.91 25.35 -19.76
CA THR A 61 14.48 26.16 -20.83
C THR A 61 13.42 27.20 -21.20
N THR A 62 13.39 28.30 -20.44
CA THR A 62 12.86 29.56 -20.91
C THR A 62 13.60 29.93 -22.19
N ILE A 63 12.92 29.70 -23.32
CA ILE A 63 13.27 30.30 -24.60
C ILE A 63 13.17 31.81 -24.38
N PRO A 64 14.25 32.59 -24.51
CA PRO A 64 14.14 34.03 -24.42
C PRO A 64 13.34 34.51 -25.63
N GLU A 65 12.12 34.94 -25.35
CA GLU A 65 11.31 35.83 -26.18
C GLU A 65 12.04 37.19 -26.22
N ALA A 66 13.09 37.25 -27.04
CA ALA A 66 13.84 38.47 -27.30
C ALA A 66 12.94 39.39 -28.12
N ALA A 67 12.39 40.36 -27.40
CA ALA A 67 11.63 41.48 -27.90
C ALA A 67 12.28 42.13 -29.13
N ALA A 68 11.39 42.42 -30.07
CA ALA A 68 11.56 43.41 -31.10
C ALA A 68 12.04 44.77 -30.57
N ALA A 69 12.62 45.54 -31.50
CA ALA A 69 12.78 47.00 -31.52
C ALA A 69 14.24 47.49 -31.40
N ALA A 70 14.96 47.44 -32.53
CA ALA A 70 15.93 48.47 -32.87
C ALA A 70 15.76 48.80 -34.36
N ALA A 71 15.42 50.06 -34.62
CA ALA A 71 15.23 50.65 -35.94
C ALA A 71 16.55 50.72 -36.73
N PRO A 72 16.49 50.83 -38.07
CA PRO A 72 17.65 50.73 -38.95
C PRO A 72 18.44 52.04 -38.95
N ASP A 73 19.72 51.98 -38.62
CA ASP A 73 20.65 53.10 -38.74
C ASP A 73 21.53 52.93 -39.99
N ALA A 74 21.48 53.99 -40.79
CA ALA A 74 22.32 54.42 -41.90
C ALA A 74 23.29 53.42 -42.58
N LEU A 75 22.97 53.16 -43.86
CA LEU A 75 23.86 52.90 -44.99
C LEU A 75 25.37 53.18 -44.74
N ALA A 76 26.15 52.10 -44.72
CA ALA A 76 27.48 52.10 -45.30
C ALA A 76 27.41 51.32 -46.63
N PRO A 77 27.99 51.82 -47.74
CA PRO A 77 28.05 51.08 -49.00
C PRO A 77 29.00 49.89 -48.83
N ALA A 78 28.42 48.72 -48.53
CA ALA A 78 29.15 47.47 -48.55
C ALA A 78 29.63 47.21 -49.98
N GLU A 79 30.95 47.04 -50.11
CA GLU A 79 31.63 46.48 -51.26
C GLU A 79 30.83 45.31 -51.86
N PRO A 80 30.77 45.16 -53.20
CA PRO A 80 30.12 44.02 -53.83
C PRO A 80 30.88 42.74 -53.46
N ALA A 81 30.46 42.12 -52.36
CA ALA A 81 30.93 40.80 -51.96
C ALA A 81 30.66 39.86 -53.14
N ALA A 82 31.74 39.31 -53.68
CA ALA A 82 31.69 38.33 -54.76
C ALA A 82 30.63 37.28 -54.44
N ALA A 83 29.70 37.08 -55.37
CA ALA A 83 28.62 36.11 -55.21
C ALA A 83 29.22 34.79 -54.69
N PRO A 84 28.75 34.26 -53.54
CA PRO A 84 29.28 33.02 -53.02
C PRO A 84 29.13 31.96 -54.10
N ALA A 85 30.24 31.28 -54.41
CA ALA A 85 30.23 30.20 -55.38
C ALA A 85 29.08 29.24 -55.06
N PRO A 86 28.31 28.77 -56.05
CA PRO A 86 27.19 27.87 -55.82
C PRO A 86 27.69 26.67 -55.03
N ASP A 87 27.14 26.48 -53.83
CA ASP A 87 27.55 25.44 -52.90
C ASP A 87 27.22 24.08 -53.54
N GLU A 88 28.21 23.47 -54.19
CA GLU A 88 28.07 22.18 -54.90
C GLU A 88 27.65 21.04 -53.95
N SER A 89 27.66 21.28 -52.64
CA SER A 89 27.18 20.34 -51.61
C SER A 89 25.68 20.03 -51.72
N ASN A 90 24.86 20.93 -52.29
CA ASN A 90 23.42 20.74 -52.48
C ASN A 90 23.05 20.11 -53.83
N SER A 91 23.98 19.39 -54.45
CA SER A 91 23.67 18.64 -55.65
C SER A 91 22.66 17.52 -55.31
N PRO A 92 21.44 17.50 -55.91
CA PRO A 92 20.36 16.57 -55.56
C PRO A 92 20.76 15.08 -55.71
N GLY A 93 21.80 14.80 -56.51
CA GLY A 93 22.37 13.44 -56.65
C GLY A 93 23.04 12.90 -55.38
N ARG A 94 23.51 13.75 -54.47
CA ARG A 94 24.15 13.32 -53.20
C ARG A 94 23.16 13.23 -52.04
N GLU A 95 22.04 13.94 -52.09
CA GLU A 95 21.05 13.96 -51.01
C GLU A 95 20.18 12.70 -50.97
N LEU A 96 19.80 12.15 -52.13
CA LEU A 96 18.89 11.00 -52.20
C LEU A 96 19.39 9.75 -51.44
N PRO A 97 20.67 9.32 -51.54
CA PRO A 97 21.16 8.20 -50.76
C PRO A 97 21.15 8.47 -49.25
N ARG A 98 21.48 9.70 -48.83
CA ARG A 98 21.45 10.12 -47.43
C ARG A 98 20.04 10.05 -46.86
N LEU A 99 19.05 10.60 -47.58
CA LEU A 99 17.65 10.56 -47.18
C LEU A 99 17.10 9.13 -47.11
N ARG A 100 17.50 8.25 -48.05
CA ARG A 100 17.09 6.83 -47.99
C ARG A 100 17.63 6.13 -46.75
N GLY A 101 18.89 6.37 -46.38
CA GLY A 101 19.47 5.82 -45.14
C GLY A 101 18.73 6.33 -43.90
N GLU A 102 18.39 7.62 -43.89
CA GLU A 102 17.66 8.25 -42.79
C GLU A 102 16.25 7.67 -42.62
N ILE A 103 15.53 7.43 -43.72
CA ILE A 103 14.20 6.80 -43.66
C ILE A 103 14.27 5.39 -43.06
N VAL A 104 15.27 4.60 -43.40
CA VAL A 104 15.45 3.25 -42.83
C VAL A 104 15.76 3.34 -41.34
N ARG A 105 16.64 4.26 -40.93
CA ARG A 105 16.96 4.52 -39.52
C ARG A 105 15.72 4.90 -38.72
N LEU A 106 14.94 5.86 -39.22
CA LEU A 106 13.72 6.32 -38.55
C LEU A 106 12.64 5.24 -38.48
N ARG A 107 12.54 4.35 -39.47
CA ARG A 107 11.62 3.19 -39.40
C ARG A 107 12.04 2.22 -38.30
N ALA A 108 13.33 1.89 -38.22
CA ALA A 108 13.85 1.02 -37.17
C ALA A 108 13.67 1.63 -35.77
N GLU A 109 13.86 2.95 -35.64
CA GLU A 109 13.63 3.66 -34.38
C GLU A 109 12.15 3.67 -33.98
N ASN A 110 11.24 3.93 -34.93
CA ASN A 110 9.80 3.86 -34.66
C ASN A 110 9.36 2.45 -34.24
N GLU A 111 9.88 1.41 -34.89
CA GLU A 111 9.61 0.03 -34.50
C GLU A 111 10.08 -0.25 -33.07
N ALA A 112 11.29 0.19 -32.70
CA ALA A 112 11.80 0.06 -31.34
C ALA A 112 10.96 0.82 -30.30
N LEU A 113 10.45 2.01 -30.65
CA LEU A 113 9.55 2.78 -29.80
C LEU A 113 8.20 2.10 -29.63
N GLN A 114 7.62 1.57 -30.70
CA GLN A 114 6.37 0.81 -30.62
C GLN A 114 6.51 -0.41 -29.70
N LYS A 115 7.64 -1.12 -29.77
CA LYS A 115 7.93 -2.23 -28.85
C LYS A 115 7.98 -1.78 -27.39
N ARG A 116 8.68 -0.67 -27.10
CA ARG A 116 8.74 -0.11 -25.74
C ARG A 116 7.36 0.31 -25.22
N ILE A 117 6.50 0.88 -26.07
CA ILE A 117 5.14 1.23 -25.69
C ILE A 117 4.35 -0.03 -25.32
N ALA A 118 4.40 -1.08 -26.15
CA ALA A 118 3.74 -2.34 -25.86
C ALA A 118 4.21 -2.99 -24.54
N ASP A 119 5.52 -2.97 -24.28
CA ASP A 119 6.08 -3.50 -23.02
C ASP A 119 5.59 -2.69 -21.80
N LEU A 120 5.54 -1.35 -21.91
CA LEU A 120 5.03 -0.48 -20.86
C LEU A 120 3.53 -0.64 -20.62
N GLU A 121 2.74 -0.82 -21.68
CA GLU A 121 1.30 -1.08 -21.57
C GLU A 121 1.02 -2.42 -20.89
N ALA A 122 1.79 -3.47 -21.22
CA ALA A 122 1.71 -4.76 -20.55
C ALA A 122 2.06 -4.64 -19.05
N ALA A 123 3.11 -3.89 -18.71
CA ALA A 123 3.48 -3.64 -17.31
C ALA A 123 2.42 -2.81 -16.55
N ALA A 124 1.80 -1.83 -17.22
CA ALA A 124 0.73 -1.03 -16.65
C ALA A 124 -0.56 -1.84 -16.43
N ALA A 125 -0.90 -2.75 -17.35
CA ALA A 125 -2.03 -3.66 -17.21
C ALA A 125 -1.86 -4.58 -15.99
N ALA A 126 -0.67 -5.19 -15.82
CA ALA A 126 -0.35 -6.01 -14.66
C ALA A 126 -0.44 -5.20 -13.35
N SER A 127 0.05 -3.96 -13.33
CA SER A 127 -0.03 -3.08 -12.16
C SER A 127 -1.48 -2.69 -11.82
N ARG A 128 -2.33 -2.48 -12.83
CA ARG A 128 -3.75 -2.16 -12.64
C ARG A 128 -4.52 -3.33 -12.04
N GLU A 129 -4.20 -4.56 -12.41
CA GLU A 129 -4.80 -5.76 -11.81
C GLU A 129 -4.50 -5.85 -10.32
N VAL A 130 -3.23 -5.61 -9.94
CA VAL A 130 -2.82 -5.53 -8.52
C VAL A 130 -3.59 -4.41 -7.81
N ALA A 131 -3.69 -3.21 -8.40
CA ALA A 131 -4.43 -2.09 -7.82
C ALA A 131 -5.92 -2.41 -7.60
N ASN A 132 -6.58 -3.08 -8.55
CA ASN A 132 -7.98 -3.47 -8.40
C ASN A 132 -8.21 -4.45 -7.25
N SER A 133 -7.25 -5.34 -6.99
CA SER A 133 -7.31 -6.24 -5.82
C SER A 133 -7.21 -5.49 -4.48
N VAL A 134 -6.49 -4.36 -4.46
CA VAL A 134 -6.33 -3.50 -3.28
C VAL A 134 -7.60 -2.68 -3.00
N VAL A 135 -8.33 -2.28 -4.03
CA VAL A 135 -9.59 -1.50 -3.88
C VAL A 135 -10.70 -2.37 -3.26
N ASN A 136 -10.66 -3.69 -3.46
CA ASN A 136 -11.70 -4.61 -2.98
C ASN A 136 -11.37 -5.28 -1.63
N LEU A 137 -10.60 -4.61 -0.77
CA LEU A 137 -10.34 -5.09 0.58
C LEU A 137 -11.53 -4.76 1.50
N GLN A 138 -12.19 -5.80 1.99
CA GLN A 138 -13.25 -5.70 2.98
C GLN A 138 -12.70 -6.01 4.36
N VAL A 139 -13.31 -5.43 5.39
CA VAL A 139 -13.01 -5.75 6.79
C VAL A 139 -14.19 -6.54 7.36
N ARG A 140 -13.92 -7.74 7.88
CA ARG A 140 -14.90 -8.54 8.63
C ARG A 140 -14.37 -8.91 10.00
N SER A 141 -15.29 -9.02 10.96
CA SER A 141 -14.99 -9.50 12.30
C SER A 141 -15.61 -10.86 12.54
N PHE A 142 -14.83 -11.79 13.07
CA PHE A 142 -15.26 -13.12 13.46
C PHE A 142 -15.12 -13.27 14.97
N GLN A 143 -16.10 -13.92 15.58
CA GLN A 143 -16.02 -14.32 16.97
C GLN A 143 -15.39 -15.72 17.02
N LEU A 144 -14.29 -15.86 17.74
CA LEU A 144 -13.60 -17.12 17.91
C LEU A 144 -13.69 -17.61 19.36
N ASN A 145 -13.68 -18.92 19.51
CA ASN A 145 -13.50 -19.60 20.78
C ASN A 145 -12.04 -19.50 21.22
N VAL A 146 -11.80 -18.72 22.28
CA VAL A 146 -10.45 -18.46 22.81
C VAL A 146 -9.72 -19.75 23.19
N ASN A 147 -10.43 -20.76 23.70
CA ASN A 147 -9.83 -22.04 24.07
C ASN A 147 -9.37 -22.83 22.84
N ALA A 148 -10.14 -22.80 21.76
CA ALA A 148 -9.77 -23.45 20.51
C ALA A 148 -8.54 -22.78 19.87
N VAL A 149 -8.48 -21.45 19.89
CA VAL A 149 -7.30 -20.70 19.42
C VAL A 149 -6.07 -20.99 20.29
N ASN A 150 -6.23 -21.08 21.62
CA ASN A 150 -5.14 -21.46 22.51
C ASN A 150 -4.65 -22.89 22.25
N ALA A 151 -5.53 -23.82 21.85
CA ALA A 151 -5.15 -25.17 21.47
C ALA A 151 -4.30 -25.22 20.18
N LEU A 152 -4.47 -24.24 19.27
CA LEU A 152 -3.61 -24.09 18.10
C LEU A 152 -2.20 -23.58 18.45
N THR A 153 -2.07 -22.85 19.56
CA THR A 153 -0.77 -22.36 20.02
C THR A 153 -0.05 -23.46 20.81
N ALA A 154 1.09 -23.94 20.31
CA ALA A 154 1.84 -25.03 20.95
C ALA A 154 2.30 -24.71 22.38
N ARG A 155 2.34 -23.43 22.79
CA ARG A 155 2.70 -22.97 24.15
C ARG A 155 1.99 -21.65 24.49
N PRO A 156 0.90 -21.65 25.28
CA PRO A 156 0.23 -20.42 25.71
C PRO A 156 0.90 -19.73 26.92
N GLU A 157 2.10 -20.15 27.34
CA GLU A 157 2.77 -19.57 28.50
C GLU A 157 3.42 -18.23 28.14
N GLY A 158 3.11 -17.17 28.89
CA GLY A 158 3.66 -15.83 28.66
C GLY A 158 2.72 -14.69 29.04
N SER A 159 3.16 -13.46 28.75
CA SER A 159 2.33 -12.26 28.85
C SER A 159 1.17 -12.30 27.86
N THR A 160 0.15 -11.47 28.09
CA THR A 160 -1.00 -11.32 27.17
C THR A 160 -0.56 -10.94 25.76
N GLU A 161 0.41 -10.03 25.64
CA GLU A 161 1.00 -9.58 24.38
C GLU A 161 1.64 -10.74 23.60
N TYR A 162 2.35 -11.64 24.30
CA TYR A 162 2.97 -12.81 23.69
C TYR A 162 1.93 -13.82 23.20
N ARG A 163 0.85 -14.02 23.96
CA ARG A 163 -0.26 -14.91 23.56
C ARG A 163 -0.96 -14.41 22.30
N GLU A 164 -1.19 -13.11 22.19
CA GLU A 164 -1.80 -12.52 21.00
C GLU A 164 -0.92 -12.72 19.76
N PHE A 165 0.39 -12.47 19.89
CA PHE A 165 1.33 -12.71 18.81
C PHE A 165 1.36 -14.20 18.39
N ALA A 166 1.47 -15.11 19.35
CA ALA A 166 1.49 -16.56 19.09
C ALA A 166 0.17 -17.04 18.44
N ALA A 167 -0.97 -16.55 18.90
CA ALA A 167 -2.28 -16.84 18.32
C ALA A 167 -2.40 -16.30 16.88
N MET A 168 -1.93 -15.08 16.62
CA MET A 168 -1.90 -14.51 15.29
C MET A 168 -1.02 -15.33 14.33
N GLU A 169 0.13 -15.79 14.78
CA GLU A 169 1.02 -16.63 13.96
C GLU A 169 0.40 -17.99 13.67
N ALA A 170 -0.22 -18.62 14.67
CA ALA A 170 -0.95 -19.88 14.50
C ALA A 170 -2.10 -19.72 13.49
N LEU A 171 -2.93 -18.67 13.64
CA LEU A 171 -4.01 -18.36 12.70
C LEU A 171 -3.49 -18.10 11.28
N ARG A 172 -2.37 -17.37 11.12
CA ARG A 172 -1.75 -17.16 9.80
C ARG A 172 -1.34 -18.47 9.15
N ARG A 173 -0.73 -19.40 9.90
CA ARG A 173 -0.36 -20.72 9.38
C ARG A 173 -1.57 -21.54 8.99
N THR A 174 -2.63 -21.52 9.80
CA THR A 174 -3.90 -22.19 9.50
C THR A 174 -4.55 -21.65 8.23
N PHE A 175 -4.63 -20.32 8.07
CA PHE A 175 -5.18 -19.71 6.86
C PHE A 175 -4.30 -19.92 5.63
N SER A 176 -2.97 -19.89 5.79
CA SER A 176 -2.03 -20.20 4.71
C SER A 176 -2.18 -21.65 4.22
N ALA A 177 -2.43 -22.61 5.12
CA ALA A 177 -2.70 -24.00 4.75
C ALA A 177 -4.01 -24.15 3.93
N ALA A 178 -4.96 -23.23 4.09
CA ALA A 178 -6.18 -23.14 3.29
C ALA A 178 -6.00 -22.34 1.98
N GLY A 179 -4.78 -21.92 1.64
CA GLY A 179 -4.47 -21.16 0.42
C GLY A 179 -4.70 -19.66 0.54
N VAL A 180 -4.87 -19.13 1.75
CA VAL A 180 -5.05 -17.68 1.98
C VAL A 180 -3.71 -17.02 2.26
N GLU A 181 -3.23 -16.21 1.31
CA GLU A 181 -2.04 -15.40 1.48
C GLU A 181 -2.37 -14.02 2.08
N LEU A 182 -1.85 -13.75 3.27
CA LEU A 182 -2.07 -12.52 4.04
C LEU A 182 -0.90 -11.53 3.91
N ASN A 183 -0.41 -11.34 2.69
CA ASN A 183 0.62 -10.34 2.37
C ASN A 183 0.00 -8.93 2.34
N ALA A 184 0.79 -7.90 2.65
CA ALA A 184 0.35 -6.51 2.53
C ALA A 184 -0.21 -6.27 1.11
N PRO A 185 -1.41 -5.67 0.97
CA PRO A 185 -2.14 -4.84 1.93
C PRO A 185 -3.13 -5.58 2.88
N LYS A 186 -3.20 -6.91 2.82
CA LYS A 186 -4.10 -7.70 3.69
C LYS A 186 -3.54 -7.76 5.11
N SER A 187 -4.41 -7.82 6.10
CA SER A 187 -4.00 -7.83 7.51
C SER A 187 -5.00 -8.58 8.38
N ILE A 188 -4.50 -9.19 9.45
CA ILE A 188 -5.33 -9.76 10.52
C ILE A 188 -4.92 -9.17 11.85
N TYR A 189 -5.90 -9.04 12.74
CA TYR A 189 -5.72 -8.61 14.11
C TYR A 189 -6.59 -9.49 15.01
N TYR A 190 -6.01 -10.05 16.07
CA TYR A 190 -6.73 -10.89 17.02
C TYR A 190 -6.63 -10.31 18.42
N ASN A 191 -7.77 -10.15 19.08
CA ASN A 191 -7.84 -9.74 20.47
C ASN A 191 -8.07 -10.98 21.34
N ALA A 192 -7.05 -11.39 22.10
CA ALA A 192 -7.11 -12.62 22.89
C ALA A 192 -8.08 -12.53 24.08
N ALA A 193 -8.34 -11.33 24.60
CA ALA A 193 -9.25 -11.13 25.72
C ALA A 193 -10.72 -11.30 25.32
N THR A 194 -11.08 -10.87 24.11
CA THR A 194 -12.46 -10.93 23.59
C THR A 194 -12.72 -12.09 22.64
N GLY A 195 -11.67 -12.74 22.14
CA GLY A 195 -11.77 -13.75 21.07
C GLY A 195 -12.14 -13.16 19.71
N LYS A 196 -12.09 -11.84 19.54
CA LYS A 196 -12.48 -11.18 18.29
C LYS A 196 -11.32 -11.16 17.30
N LEU A 197 -11.53 -11.77 16.13
CA LEU A 197 -10.62 -11.71 14.98
C LEU A 197 -11.14 -10.67 13.98
N MET A 198 -10.34 -9.67 13.66
CA MET A 198 -10.60 -8.72 12.58
C MET A 198 -9.69 -9.04 11.40
N VAL A 199 -10.28 -9.20 10.22
CA VAL A 199 -9.57 -9.52 8.99
C VAL A 199 -9.87 -8.47 7.95
N ARG A 200 -8.82 -7.92 7.34
CA ARG A 200 -8.88 -7.10 6.14
C ARG A 200 -8.31 -7.90 4.97
N ALA A 201 -9.16 -8.34 4.07
CA ALA A 201 -8.77 -9.17 2.92
C ALA A 201 -9.78 -9.02 1.77
N THR A 202 -9.53 -9.72 0.66
CA THR A 202 -10.50 -9.78 -0.46
C THR A 202 -11.73 -10.60 -0.06
N GLU A 203 -12.87 -10.41 -0.73
CA GLU A 203 -14.10 -11.18 -0.45
C GLU A 203 -13.90 -12.69 -0.59
N ARG A 204 -13.11 -13.11 -1.60
CA ARG A 204 -12.74 -14.51 -1.81
C ARG A 204 -11.96 -15.06 -0.61
N ASP A 205 -10.94 -14.33 -0.14
CA ASP A 205 -10.14 -14.75 1.01
C ASP A 205 -10.98 -14.79 2.29
N LEU A 206 -11.90 -13.83 2.48
CA LEU A 206 -12.79 -13.80 3.64
C LEU A 206 -13.71 -15.03 3.68
N THR A 207 -14.18 -15.49 2.52
CA THR A 207 -15.00 -16.70 2.39
C THR A 207 -14.20 -17.95 2.77
N LEU A 208 -12.94 -18.04 2.32
CA LEU A 208 -12.05 -19.15 2.69
C LEU A 208 -11.69 -19.13 4.18
N ILE A 209 -11.46 -17.95 4.75
CA ILE A 209 -11.20 -17.78 6.19
C ILE A 209 -12.40 -18.25 7.01
N GLU A 210 -13.61 -17.86 6.63
CA GLU A 210 -14.85 -18.27 7.31
C GLU A 210 -15.04 -19.79 7.24
N GLN A 211 -14.86 -20.40 6.06
CA GLN A 211 -14.89 -21.86 5.90
C GLN A 211 -13.84 -22.56 6.76
N THR A 212 -12.63 -22.00 6.83
CA THR A 212 -11.52 -22.54 7.64
C THR A 212 -11.84 -22.46 9.14
N ILE A 213 -12.44 -21.35 9.59
CA ILE A 213 -12.89 -21.15 10.97
C ILE A 213 -13.92 -22.21 11.37
N VAL A 214 -14.91 -22.45 10.52
CA VAL A 214 -15.95 -23.46 10.77
C VAL A 214 -15.35 -24.87 10.74
N ALA A 215 -14.52 -25.19 9.75
CA ALA A 215 -13.92 -26.52 9.59
C ALA A 215 -13.00 -26.92 10.76
N ASN A 216 -12.34 -25.96 11.41
CA ASN A 216 -11.45 -26.20 12.55
C ASN A 216 -12.15 -26.05 13.91
N GLY A 217 -13.48 -25.82 13.94
CA GLY A 217 -14.23 -25.64 15.19
C GLY A 217 -13.76 -24.44 16.01
N LEU A 218 -13.39 -23.34 15.34
CA LEU A 218 -12.87 -22.15 16.00
C LEU A 218 -13.96 -21.17 16.46
N GLN A 219 -15.26 -21.47 16.25
CA GLN A 219 -16.40 -20.66 16.72
C GLN A 219 -16.88 -21.09 18.11
#